data_AF-A0A651F139-F1
#
_entry.id   AF-A0A651F139-F1
#
_cell.length_a   1.000
_cell.length_b   1.000
_cell.length_c   1.000
_cell.angle_alpha   90.00
_cell.angle_beta   90.00
_cell.angle_gamma   90.00
#
_symmetry.space_group_name_H-M   'P 1'
#
loop_
_entity.id
_entity.type
_entity.pdbx_description
1 polymer ?
#
loop_
_entity_poly.entity_id
_entity_poly.type
_entity_poly.pdbx_seq_one_letter_code
_entity_poly.pdbx_strand_id
1 'polypeptide(L)'
;MDDRQREVQVGAGLHESRLNTELIDFLQVWGPRVLYVVLAVVLAYIGLQYLDRHREQQMDRAYAELQSALVTGQIDGLFEVAENHRSKNAIWSKAIIGASQQVIGEVRVGYERVEQETTEEPPLLTTEARVAMVDLVIDPLRQVARANSDPKRALFAVDAYWNLTTLLMTKAMLVPEQRDALLDEAKQSLRAGLSGSREAGLEQFAALFENRYEALFGREDRSIARWNPELPNDADLPAEARRPERAQRPPQDPMQMFGQQNGLGVPGATVLDVQQGPGGDIDIEELMRRIEQMNLTDDPPALPEESPAPPEAPESPEAP
;
A
#
# COMPACT_ATOMS: atom_id res chain seq x y z
N MET A 1 -67.77 -49.54 -22.43
CA MET A 1 -66.58 -48.91 -21.84
C MET A 1 -66.04 -47.91 -22.86
N ASP A 2 -66.51 -46.67 -22.78
CA ASP A 2 -65.70 -45.45 -23.03
C ASP A 2 -66.60 -44.21 -22.82
N ASP A 3 -66.99 -43.99 -21.56
CA ASP A 3 -67.67 -42.77 -21.09
C ASP A 3 -66.67 -41.89 -20.32
N ARG A 4 -65.54 -41.56 -20.96
CA ARG A 4 -64.45 -40.73 -20.38
C ARG A 4 -64.10 -39.51 -21.21
N GLN A 5 -65.03 -39.00 -22.01
CA GLN A 5 -64.79 -37.77 -22.75
C GLN A 5 -66.01 -36.87 -22.71
N ARG A 6 -65.77 -35.60 -22.37
CA ARG A 6 -66.70 -34.45 -22.35
C ARG A 6 -67.40 -34.17 -21.03
N GLU A 7 -66.60 -34.05 -19.99
CA GLU A 7 -66.86 -33.03 -18.96
C GLU A 7 -65.69 -32.03 -18.99
N VAL A 8 -65.56 -31.31 -20.11
CA VAL A 8 -64.76 -30.10 -20.12
C VAL A 8 -65.59 -29.07 -19.38
N GLN A 9 -65.16 -28.72 -18.17
CA GLN A 9 -65.75 -27.71 -17.30
C GLN A 9 -65.97 -26.39 -18.07
N VAL A 10 -67.18 -26.21 -18.60
CA VAL A 10 -67.67 -24.95 -19.13
C VAL A 10 -68.08 -24.09 -17.93
N GLY A 11 -67.10 -23.44 -17.30
CA GLY A 11 -67.34 -22.59 -16.13
C GLY A 11 -66.12 -21.82 -15.64
N ALA A 12 -64.89 -22.26 -15.96
CA ALA A 12 -63.67 -21.58 -15.52
C ALA A 12 -63.22 -20.41 -16.41
N GLY A 13 -63.66 -20.35 -17.68
CA GLY A 13 -63.06 -19.43 -18.67
C GLY A 13 -63.59 -18.00 -18.73
N LEU A 14 -64.73 -17.68 -18.12
CA LEU A 14 -65.35 -16.34 -18.23
C LEU A 14 -64.88 -15.35 -17.15
N HIS A 15 -64.42 -15.83 -16.00
CA HIS A 15 -63.81 -14.98 -14.97
C HIS A 15 -62.30 -14.80 -15.16
N GLU A 16 -61.59 -15.80 -15.70
CA GLU A 16 -60.16 -15.66 -16.05
C GLU A 16 -59.93 -14.66 -17.22
N SER A 17 -60.89 -14.54 -18.15
CA SER A 17 -60.75 -13.61 -19.29
C SER A 17 -60.85 -12.13 -18.90
N ARG A 18 -61.64 -11.78 -17.87
CA ARG A 18 -61.76 -10.40 -17.35
C ARG A 18 -60.52 -9.96 -16.58
N LEU A 19 -59.94 -10.86 -15.79
CA LEU A 19 -58.70 -10.63 -15.05
C LEU A 19 -57.54 -10.29 -16.00
N ASN A 20 -57.53 -10.88 -17.19
CA ASN A 20 -56.54 -10.58 -18.22
C ASN A 20 -56.75 -9.20 -18.87
N THR A 21 -57.99 -8.70 -19.00
CA THR A 21 -58.27 -7.39 -19.62
C THR A 21 -57.89 -6.23 -18.69
N GLU A 22 -58.19 -6.34 -17.39
CA GLU A 22 -57.78 -5.35 -16.39
C GLU A 22 -56.26 -5.27 -16.23
N LEU A 23 -55.56 -6.41 -16.34
CA LEU A 23 -54.10 -6.46 -16.31
C LEU A 23 -53.49 -5.76 -17.54
N ILE A 24 -54.08 -5.97 -18.73
CA ILE A 24 -53.62 -5.35 -19.97
C ILE A 24 -53.84 -3.83 -19.95
N ASP A 25 -55.00 -3.36 -19.48
CA ASP A 25 -55.27 -1.92 -19.35
C ASP A 25 -54.35 -1.28 -18.31
N PHE A 26 -54.09 -1.97 -17.19
CA PHE A 26 -53.12 -1.52 -16.20
C PHE A 26 -51.70 -1.41 -16.78
N LEU A 27 -51.26 -2.42 -17.54
CA LEU A 27 -49.97 -2.41 -18.24
C LEU A 27 -49.90 -1.34 -19.34
N GLN A 28 -50.99 -1.03 -20.04
CA GLN A 28 -50.96 0.04 -21.04
C GLN A 28 -50.84 1.44 -20.40
N VAL A 29 -51.51 1.66 -19.27
CA VAL A 29 -51.52 2.97 -18.60
C VAL A 29 -50.25 3.19 -17.78
N TRP A 30 -49.80 2.18 -17.04
CA TRP A 30 -48.68 2.28 -16.10
C TRP A 30 -47.39 1.64 -16.61
N GLY A 31 -47.47 0.68 -17.54
CA GLY A 31 -46.31 -0.05 -18.05
C GLY A 31 -45.20 0.86 -18.58
N PRO A 32 -45.47 1.89 -19.40
CA PRO A 32 -44.42 2.81 -19.83
C PRO A 32 -43.74 3.53 -18.66
N ARG A 33 -44.50 4.00 -17.67
CA ARG A 33 -43.97 4.70 -16.48
C ARG A 33 -43.14 3.77 -15.60
N VAL A 34 -43.64 2.56 -15.35
CA VAL A 34 -42.91 1.53 -14.59
C VAL A 34 -41.63 1.15 -15.33
N LEU A 35 -41.68 1.01 -16.66
CA LEU A 35 -40.51 0.73 -17.49
C LEU A 35 -39.47 1.84 -17.40
N TYR A 36 -39.87 3.12 -17.42
CA TYR A 36 -38.94 4.23 -17.21
C TYR A 36 -38.32 4.24 -15.81
N VAL A 37 -39.09 3.91 -14.77
CA VAL A 37 -38.55 3.78 -13.41
C VAL A 37 -37.53 2.64 -13.34
N VAL A 38 -37.87 1.47 -13.87
CA VAL A 38 -36.95 0.33 -13.91
C VAL A 38 -35.70 0.67 -14.72
N LEU A 39 -35.85 1.33 -15.88
CA LEU A 39 -34.73 1.79 -16.69
C LEU A 39 -33.84 2.77 -15.92
N ALA A 40 -34.42 3.71 -15.19
CA ALA A 40 -33.67 4.66 -14.37
C ALA A 40 -32.88 3.95 -13.26
N VAL A 41 -33.48 2.96 -12.59
CA VAL A 41 -32.79 2.13 -11.58
C VAL A 41 -31.65 1.34 -12.20
N VAL A 42 -31.86 0.72 -13.36
CA VAL A 42 -30.81 -0.03 -14.08
C VAL A 42 -29.66 0.89 -14.50
N LEU A 43 -29.96 2.08 -15.01
CA LEU A 43 -28.94 3.07 -15.38
C LEU A 43 -28.16 3.56 -14.16
N ALA A 44 -28.83 3.84 -13.04
CA ALA A 44 -28.17 4.23 -11.80
C ALA A 44 -27.22 3.13 -11.30
N TYR A 45 -27.66 1.86 -11.34
CA TYR A 45 -26.84 0.72 -10.95
C TYR A 45 -25.61 0.54 -11.85
N ILE A 46 -25.76 0.65 -13.18
CA ILE A 46 -24.65 0.58 -14.12
C ILE A 46 -23.66 1.74 -13.87
N GLY A 47 -24.18 2.95 -13.61
CA GLY A 47 -23.37 4.12 -13.28
C GLY A 47 -22.52 3.92 -12.02
N LEU A 48 -23.11 3.35 -10.96
CA LEU A 48 -22.38 3.00 -9.73
C LEU A 48 -21.29 1.95 -9.99
N GLN A 49 -21.63 0.86 -10.70
CA GLN A 49 -20.64 -0.16 -11.05
C GLN A 49 -19.47 0.38 -11.88
N TYR A 50 -19.74 1.31 -12.81
CA TYR A 50 -18.70 1.94 -13.60
C TYR A 50 -17.76 2.78 -12.73
N LEU A 51 -18.31 3.53 -11.76
CA LEU A 51 -17.52 4.34 -10.83
C LEU A 51 -16.65 3.47 -9.92
N ASP A 52 -17.20 2.37 -9.39
CA ASP A 52 -16.47 1.45 -8.52
C ASP A 52 -15.33 0.78 -9.29
N ARG A 53 -15.59 0.27 -10.50
CA ARG A 53 -14.54 -0.28 -11.37
C ARG A 53 -13.46 0.74 -11.70
N HIS A 54 -13.83 2.00 -11.90
CA HIS A 54 -12.85 3.06 -12.18
C HIS A 54 -11.95 3.34 -10.97
N ARG A 55 -12.50 3.31 -9.75
CA ARG A 55 -11.73 3.44 -8.50
C ARG A 55 -10.80 2.24 -8.28
N GLU A 56 -11.30 1.02 -8.50
CA GLU A 56 -10.50 -0.21 -8.44
C GLU A 56 -9.34 -0.16 -9.44
N GLN A 57 -9.60 0.21 -10.70
CA GLN A 57 -8.56 0.33 -11.73
C GLN A 57 -7.47 1.36 -11.36
N GLN A 58 -7.83 2.48 -10.72
CA GLN A 58 -6.85 3.46 -10.26
C GLN A 58 -6.00 2.93 -9.09
N MET A 59 -6.57 2.09 -8.24
CA MET A 59 -5.86 1.45 -7.15
C MET A 59 -4.92 0.36 -7.68
N ASP A 60 -5.39 -0.47 -8.62
CA ASP A 60 -4.61 -1.53 -9.26
C ASP A 60 -3.39 -0.96 -10.00
N ARG A 61 -3.56 0.14 -10.75
CA ARG A 61 -2.45 0.83 -11.42
C ARG A 61 -1.41 1.34 -10.42
N ALA A 62 -1.87 1.95 -9.33
CA ALA A 62 -0.96 2.48 -8.32
C ALA A 62 -0.19 1.37 -7.58
N TYR A 63 -0.83 0.21 -7.33
CA TYR A 63 -0.12 -0.96 -6.82
C TYR A 63 0.84 -1.58 -7.84
N ALA A 64 0.51 -1.56 -9.13
CA ALA A 64 1.40 -2.03 -10.18
C ALA A 64 2.66 -1.15 -10.28
N GLU A 65 2.52 0.18 -10.20
CA GLU A 65 3.64 1.13 -10.14
C GLU A 65 4.51 0.89 -8.91
N LEU A 66 3.90 0.76 -7.72
CA LEU A 66 4.61 0.42 -6.49
C LEU A 66 5.36 -0.90 -6.60
N GLN A 67 4.72 -1.95 -7.12
CA GLN A 67 5.34 -3.26 -7.27
C GLN A 67 6.51 -3.21 -8.25
N SER A 68 6.39 -2.44 -9.34
CA SER A 68 7.49 -2.20 -10.27
C SER A 68 8.68 -1.54 -9.55
N ALA A 69 8.44 -0.45 -8.82
CA ALA A 69 9.48 0.26 -8.07
C ALA A 69 10.11 -0.61 -6.97
N LEU A 70 9.35 -1.46 -6.29
CA LEU A 70 9.88 -2.41 -5.32
C LEU A 70 10.75 -3.50 -5.96
N VAL A 71 10.43 -3.92 -7.18
CA VAL A 71 11.21 -4.92 -7.92
C VAL A 71 12.53 -4.33 -8.43
N THR A 72 12.50 -3.13 -9.00
CA THR A 72 13.74 -2.42 -9.38
C THR A 72 14.58 -2.16 -8.14
N GLY A 73 13.94 -1.74 -7.05
CA GLY A 73 14.58 -1.39 -5.78
C GLY A 73 15.44 -0.15 -5.90
N GLN A 74 15.07 0.76 -6.82
CA GLN A 74 15.65 2.10 -6.92
C GLN A 74 15.01 3.00 -5.87
N ILE A 75 15.84 3.69 -5.08
CA ILE A 75 15.39 4.58 -4.00
C ILE A 75 14.55 5.72 -4.58
N ASP A 76 15.02 6.36 -5.66
CA ASP A 76 14.33 7.48 -6.30
C ASP A 76 12.97 7.09 -6.88
N GLY A 77 12.87 5.94 -7.54
CA GLY A 77 11.61 5.43 -8.07
C GLY A 77 10.58 5.16 -6.97
N LEU A 78 11.02 4.73 -5.78
CA LEU A 78 10.13 4.56 -4.63
C LEU A 78 9.65 5.91 -4.07
N PHE A 79 10.51 6.92 -4.01
CA PHE A 79 10.09 8.27 -3.62
C PHE A 79 9.14 8.91 -4.63
N GLU A 80 9.38 8.71 -5.93
CA GLU A 80 8.47 9.18 -6.98
C GLU A 80 7.08 8.55 -6.85
N VAL A 81 7.01 7.22 -6.64
CA VAL A 81 5.73 6.54 -6.39
C VAL A 81 5.07 7.05 -5.12
N ALA A 82 5.84 7.30 -4.06
CA ALA A 82 5.31 7.85 -2.81
C ALA A 82 4.65 9.21 -3.05
N GLU A 83 5.31 10.13 -3.76
CA GLU A 83 4.79 11.48 -4.02
C GLU A 83 3.58 11.45 -4.96
N ASN A 84 3.64 10.68 -6.06
CA ASN A 84 2.54 10.55 -7.02
C ASN A 84 1.26 9.99 -6.38
N HIS A 85 1.39 9.18 -5.32
CA HIS A 85 0.26 8.58 -4.60
C HIS A 85 0.17 9.03 -3.15
N ARG A 86 0.58 10.26 -2.83
CA ARG A 86 0.54 10.82 -1.46
C ARG A 86 -0.86 10.82 -0.83
N SER A 87 -1.91 10.93 -1.64
CA SER A 87 -3.32 10.84 -1.19
C SER A 87 -3.78 9.42 -0.84
N LYS A 88 -3.01 8.39 -1.24
CA LYS A 88 -3.30 6.98 -0.97
C LYS A 88 -2.34 6.47 0.10
N ASN A 89 -2.67 6.71 1.37
CA ASN A 89 -1.78 6.45 2.52
C ASN A 89 -1.07 5.08 2.49
N ALA A 90 -1.74 3.99 2.09
CA ALA A 90 -1.14 2.66 2.04
C ALA A 90 -0.02 2.53 1.00
N ILE A 91 -0.17 3.17 -0.17
CA ILE A 91 0.83 3.13 -1.25
C ILE A 91 2.01 4.01 -0.88
N TRP A 92 1.74 5.25 -0.45
CA TRP A 92 2.77 6.15 0.06
C TRP A 92 3.58 5.51 1.20
N SER A 93 2.91 4.97 2.22
CA SER A 93 3.58 4.34 3.36
C SER A 93 4.47 3.17 2.94
N LYS A 94 3.96 2.30 2.06
CA LYS A 94 4.70 1.13 1.59
C LYS A 94 5.88 1.50 0.69
N ALA A 95 5.76 2.56 -0.10
CA ALA A 95 6.85 3.09 -0.91
C ALA A 95 7.99 3.63 -0.03
N ILE A 96 7.66 4.47 0.96
CA ILE A 96 8.65 5.02 1.91
C ILE A 96 9.31 3.92 2.75
N ILE A 97 8.54 2.96 3.25
CA ILE A 97 9.09 1.78 3.96
C ILE A 97 10.02 1.00 3.02
N GLY A 98 9.62 0.76 1.77
CA GLY A 98 10.45 0.13 0.77
C GLY A 98 11.77 0.88 0.53
N ALA A 99 11.72 2.21 0.38
CA ALA A 99 12.90 3.05 0.15
C ALA A 99 13.86 2.95 1.34
N SER A 100 13.34 3.04 2.57
CA SER A 100 14.15 2.91 3.78
C SER A 100 14.85 1.55 3.90
N GLN A 101 14.20 0.48 3.44
CA GLN A 101 14.80 -0.85 3.42
C GLN A 101 15.93 -0.98 2.40
N GLN A 102 15.86 -0.29 1.26
CA GLN A 102 16.96 -0.23 0.29
C GLN A 102 18.14 0.57 0.86
N VAL A 103 17.87 1.73 1.47
CA VAL A 103 18.89 2.54 2.16
C VAL A 103 19.61 1.74 3.24
N ILE A 104 18.88 0.98 4.07
CA ILE A 104 19.50 0.11 5.10
C ILE A 104 20.43 -0.92 4.45
N GLY A 105 20.04 -1.48 3.30
CA GLY A 105 20.85 -2.44 2.54
C GLY A 105 22.14 -1.81 2.00
N GLU A 106 22.02 -0.68 1.30
CA GLU A 106 23.14 0.03 0.67
C GLU A 106 24.13 0.57 1.70
N VAL A 107 23.63 1.19 2.78
CA VAL A 107 24.48 1.72 3.86
C VAL A 107 25.23 0.59 4.59
N ARG A 108 24.62 -0.60 4.72
CA ARG A 108 25.27 -1.77 5.34
C ARG A 108 26.35 -2.36 4.45
N VAL A 109 26.03 -2.59 3.18
CA VAL A 109 26.96 -3.17 2.20
C VAL A 109 28.10 -2.20 1.91
N GLY A 110 27.79 -0.91 1.89
CA GLY A 110 28.77 0.15 1.72
C GLY A 110 29.19 0.43 0.29
N TYR A 111 28.42 -0.08 -0.65
CA TYR A 111 28.59 0.13 -2.08
C TYR A 111 27.29 0.70 -2.62
N GLU A 112 27.41 1.60 -3.58
CA GLU A 112 26.25 2.09 -4.33
C GLU A 112 25.74 0.98 -5.24
N ARG A 113 24.42 0.87 -5.37
CA ARG A 113 23.83 -0.13 -6.25
C ARG A 113 23.91 0.34 -7.69
N VAL A 114 24.84 -0.24 -8.46
CA VAL A 114 24.96 0.03 -9.89
C VAL A 114 23.87 -0.75 -10.64
N GLU A 115 23.10 -0.05 -11.48
CA GLU A 115 21.98 -0.64 -12.24
C GLU A 115 22.42 -1.60 -13.34
N GLN A 116 23.60 -1.40 -13.88
CA GLN A 116 24.16 -2.23 -14.94
C GLN A 116 25.17 -3.20 -14.36
N GLU A 117 25.20 -4.43 -14.88
CA GLU A 117 26.31 -5.37 -14.68
C GLU A 117 27.56 -4.79 -15.34
N THR A 118 28.15 -3.78 -14.71
CA THR A 118 29.46 -3.29 -15.06
C THR A 118 30.48 -4.28 -14.52
N THR A 119 31.48 -4.60 -15.32
CA THR A 119 32.63 -5.39 -14.84
C THR A 119 33.47 -4.60 -13.81
N GLU A 120 33.20 -3.30 -13.66
CA GLU A 120 33.85 -2.42 -12.68
C GLU A 120 33.23 -2.63 -11.29
N GLU A 121 34.08 -2.69 -10.26
CA GLU A 121 33.63 -2.74 -8.88
C GLU A 121 32.80 -1.49 -8.56
N PRO A 122 31.62 -1.64 -7.93
CA PRO A 122 30.77 -0.50 -7.61
C PRO A 122 31.54 0.47 -6.70
N PRO A 123 31.31 1.79 -6.84
CA PRO A 123 31.99 2.77 -6.00
C PRO A 123 31.63 2.55 -4.53
N LEU A 124 32.63 2.66 -3.66
CA LEU A 124 32.45 2.62 -2.22
C LEU A 124 31.71 3.89 -1.77
N LEU A 125 30.63 3.71 -1.01
CA LEU A 125 29.92 4.82 -0.39
C LEU A 125 30.77 5.44 0.71
N THR A 126 31.07 6.73 0.55
CA THR A 126 31.71 7.55 1.58
C THR A 126 30.82 7.64 2.82
N THR A 127 31.40 7.94 3.98
CA THR A 127 30.63 8.14 5.22
C THR A 127 29.59 9.25 5.06
N GLU A 128 29.96 10.34 4.38
CA GLU A 128 29.06 11.47 4.10
C GLU A 128 27.87 11.05 3.23
N ALA A 129 28.12 10.30 2.15
CA ALA A 129 27.06 9.78 1.29
C ALA A 129 26.09 8.86 2.06
N ARG A 130 26.63 7.98 2.92
CA ARG A 130 25.79 7.11 3.78
C ARG A 130 24.93 7.91 4.75
N VAL A 131 25.46 8.98 5.34
CA VAL A 131 24.69 9.85 6.23
C VAL A 131 23.58 10.56 5.45
N ALA A 132 23.88 11.10 4.27
CA ALA A 132 22.88 11.75 3.42
C ALA A 132 21.75 10.79 3.01
N MET A 133 22.08 9.55 2.63
CA MET A 133 21.08 8.52 2.31
C MET A 133 20.19 8.17 3.51
N VAL A 134 20.76 8.07 4.71
CA VAL A 134 19.97 7.83 5.92
C VAL A 134 19.03 9.00 6.22
N ASP A 135 19.51 10.23 6.07
CA ASP A 135 18.73 11.44 6.33
C ASP A 135 17.56 11.62 5.37
N LEU A 136 17.72 11.18 4.11
CA LEU A 136 16.67 11.19 3.10
C LEU A 136 15.39 10.44 3.54
N VAL A 137 15.50 9.38 4.35
CA VAL A 137 14.36 8.50 4.71
C VAL A 137 13.84 8.67 6.14
N ILE A 138 14.60 9.31 7.03
CA ILE A 138 14.23 9.43 8.45
C ILE A 138 12.92 10.23 8.63
N ASP A 139 12.83 11.42 8.05
CA ASP A 139 11.63 12.28 8.19
C ASP A 139 10.39 11.66 7.54
N PRO A 140 10.46 11.15 6.29
CA PRO A 140 9.36 10.41 5.70
C PRO A 140 8.89 9.22 6.56
N LEU A 141 9.80 8.45 7.15
CA LEU A 141 9.43 7.34 8.05
C LEU A 141 8.71 7.82 9.31
N ARG A 142 9.15 8.92 9.92
CA ARG A 142 8.44 9.54 11.07
C ARG A 142 7.02 9.92 10.66
N GLN A 143 6.83 10.48 9.47
CA GLN A 143 5.50 10.80 8.95
C GLN A 143 4.65 9.54 8.76
N VAL A 144 5.22 8.47 8.19
CA VAL A 144 4.52 7.18 8.00
C VAL A 144 4.06 6.62 9.35
N ALA A 145 4.93 6.63 10.35
CA ALA A 145 4.62 6.14 11.68
C ALA A 145 3.48 6.93 12.34
N ARG A 146 3.46 8.26 12.20
CA ARG A 146 2.40 9.12 12.74
C ARG A 146 1.07 8.94 12.01
N ALA A 147 1.10 8.93 10.67
CA ALA A 147 -0.09 8.83 9.82
C ALA A 147 -0.81 7.48 9.92
N ASN A 148 -0.14 6.44 10.43
CA ASN A 148 -0.68 5.09 10.59
C ASN A 148 -0.78 4.65 12.07
N SER A 149 -0.96 5.61 12.98
CA SER A 149 -1.14 5.35 14.42
C SER A 149 -2.49 4.67 14.77
N ASP A 150 -3.45 4.64 13.86
CA ASP A 150 -4.71 3.88 14.02
C ASP A 150 -4.40 2.36 14.14
N PRO A 151 -4.96 1.65 15.14
CA PRO A 151 -4.83 0.19 15.26
C PRO A 151 -5.11 -0.59 13.98
N LYS A 152 -6.05 -0.13 13.13
CA LYS A 152 -6.39 -0.77 11.84
C LYS A 152 -5.26 -0.71 10.81
N ARG A 153 -4.30 0.20 10.97
CA ARG A 153 -3.16 0.42 10.07
C ARG A 153 -1.82 0.24 10.79
N ALA A 154 -1.84 -0.29 12.01
CA ALA A 154 -0.68 -0.38 12.88
C ALA A 154 0.50 -1.11 12.23
N LEU A 155 0.28 -2.07 11.32
CA LEU A 155 1.37 -2.75 10.60
C LEU A 155 2.33 -1.78 9.90
N PHE A 156 1.82 -0.73 9.25
CA PHE A 156 2.70 0.26 8.60
C PHE A 156 3.48 1.09 9.62
N ALA A 157 2.86 1.45 10.74
CA ALA A 157 3.55 2.20 11.80
C ALA A 157 4.62 1.34 12.50
N VAL A 158 4.31 0.06 12.77
CA VAL A 158 5.22 -0.93 13.35
C VAL A 158 6.45 -1.12 12.46
N ASP A 159 6.26 -1.34 11.15
CA ASP A 159 7.36 -1.45 10.19
C ASP A 159 8.18 -0.14 10.11
N ALA A 160 7.51 1.01 10.11
CA ALA A 160 8.18 2.30 10.08
C ALA A 160 9.05 2.54 11.33
N TYR A 161 8.55 2.23 12.53
CA TYR A 161 9.33 2.35 13.77
C TYR A 161 10.52 1.38 13.81
N TRP A 162 10.38 0.18 13.23
CA TRP A 162 11.47 -0.78 13.15
C TRP A 162 12.60 -0.29 12.25
N ASN A 163 12.26 0.21 11.06
CA ASN A 163 13.22 0.77 10.12
C ASN A 163 13.84 2.06 10.66
N LEU A 164 13.04 2.95 11.25
CA LEU A 164 13.50 4.19 11.86
C LEU A 164 14.53 3.91 12.96
N THR A 165 14.24 2.97 13.86
CA THR A 165 15.20 2.53 14.89
C THR A 165 16.51 2.08 14.25
N THR A 166 16.43 1.23 13.21
CA THR A 166 17.62 0.70 12.53
C THR A 166 18.45 1.82 11.90
N LEU A 167 17.82 2.77 11.23
CA LEU A 167 18.48 3.90 10.58
C LEU A 167 19.09 4.88 11.58
N LEU A 168 18.38 5.22 12.67
CA LEU A 168 18.90 6.08 13.73
C LEU A 168 20.14 5.48 14.39
N MET A 169 20.13 4.17 14.63
CA MET A 169 21.30 3.46 15.16
C MET A 169 22.47 3.47 14.17
N THR A 170 22.20 3.22 12.88
CA THR A 170 23.21 3.31 11.84
C THR A 170 23.80 4.72 11.75
N LYS A 171 22.97 5.76 11.78
CA LYS A 171 23.43 7.16 11.80
C LYS A 171 24.28 7.46 13.03
N ALA A 172 23.90 6.95 14.21
CA ALA A 172 24.66 7.13 15.44
C ALA A 172 26.09 6.53 15.37
N MET A 173 26.31 5.57 14.46
CA MET A 173 27.64 4.99 14.18
C MET A 173 28.47 5.87 13.25
N LEU A 174 27.80 6.46 12.24
CA LEU A 174 28.42 7.29 11.22
C LEU A 174 28.73 8.71 11.73
N VAL A 175 27.98 9.18 12.73
CA VAL A 175 28.03 10.55 13.27
C VAL A 175 28.23 10.50 14.81
N PRO A 176 29.45 10.19 15.30
CA PRO A 176 29.71 9.97 16.72
C PRO A 176 29.35 11.14 17.63
N GLU A 177 29.44 12.38 17.13
CA GLU A 177 29.09 13.60 17.83
C GLU A 177 27.59 13.74 18.14
N GLN A 178 26.71 13.05 17.39
CA GLN A 178 25.26 13.01 17.61
C GLN A 178 24.78 11.69 18.22
N ARG A 179 25.71 10.79 18.56
CA ARG A 179 25.42 9.41 18.93
C ARG A 179 24.37 9.29 20.03
N ASP A 180 24.56 9.99 21.14
CA ASP A 180 23.69 9.83 22.31
C ASP A 180 22.25 10.29 22.01
N ALA A 181 22.11 11.41 21.31
CA ALA A 181 20.79 11.93 20.89
C ALA A 181 20.08 10.95 19.94
N LEU A 182 20.80 10.41 18.94
CA LEU A 182 20.25 9.45 17.99
C LEU A 182 19.89 8.12 18.67
N LEU A 183 20.67 7.65 19.65
CA LEU A 183 20.35 6.45 20.41
C LEU A 183 19.14 6.65 21.32
N ASP A 184 18.97 7.83 21.92
CA ASP A 184 17.78 8.14 22.71
C ASP A 184 16.54 8.22 21.83
N GLU A 185 16.64 8.74 20.62
CA GLU A 185 15.55 8.70 19.65
C GLU A 185 15.23 7.27 19.19
N ALA A 186 16.25 6.44 18.95
CA ALA A 186 16.05 5.03 18.62
C ALA A 186 15.33 4.27 19.75
N LYS A 187 15.64 4.56 21.02
CA LYS A 187 14.89 4.02 22.18
C LYS A 187 13.43 4.45 22.16
N GLN A 188 13.15 5.71 21.87
CA GLN A 188 11.79 6.24 21.80
C GLN A 188 11.01 5.55 20.65
N SER A 189 11.65 5.37 19.50
CA SER A 189 11.08 4.66 18.35
C SER A 189 10.72 3.20 18.68
N LEU A 190 11.60 2.47 19.38
CA LEU A 190 11.29 1.10 19.83
C LEU A 190 10.11 1.06 20.81
N ARG A 191 10.05 1.99 21.76
CA ARG A 191 8.96 2.06 22.73
C ARG A 191 7.63 2.42 22.06
N ALA A 192 7.65 3.32 21.09
CA ALA A 192 6.47 3.67 20.30
C ALA A 192 5.98 2.48 19.48
N GLY A 193 6.89 1.75 18.82
CA GLY A 193 6.58 0.51 18.10
C GLY A 193 6.03 -0.60 19.02
N LEU A 194 6.59 -0.75 20.22
CA LEU A 194 6.10 -1.67 21.25
C LEU A 194 4.67 -1.33 21.71
N SER A 195 4.41 -0.06 22.06
CA SER A 195 3.08 0.39 22.48
C SER A 195 2.05 0.19 21.37
N GLY A 196 2.37 0.68 20.17
CA GLY A 196 1.49 0.56 19.00
C GLY A 196 1.19 -0.89 18.61
N SER A 197 2.17 -1.80 18.75
CA SER A 197 1.96 -3.23 18.53
C SER A 197 0.97 -3.82 19.55
N ARG A 198 1.11 -3.50 20.85
CA ARG A 198 0.21 -4.00 21.90
C ARG A 198 -1.21 -3.44 21.75
N GLU A 199 -1.34 -2.15 21.46
CA GLU A 199 -2.63 -1.50 21.23
C GLU A 199 -3.38 -2.08 20.04
N ALA A 200 -2.67 -2.52 19.01
CA ALA A 200 -3.23 -3.18 17.84
C ALA A 200 -3.45 -4.69 18.00
N GLY A 201 -3.11 -5.28 19.15
CA GLY A 201 -3.19 -6.74 19.38
C GLY A 201 -2.14 -7.55 18.60
N LEU A 202 -1.03 -6.92 18.19
CA LEU A 202 0.07 -7.51 17.44
C LEU A 202 1.17 -8.02 18.39
N GLU A 203 0.82 -8.95 19.29
CA GLU A 203 1.72 -9.42 20.37
C GLU A 203 3.06 -9.98 19.89
N GLN A 204 3.09 -10.62 18.73
CA GLN A 204 4.33 -11.14 18.14
C GLN A 204 5.31 -10.00 17.82
N PHE A 205 4.82 -8.90 17.27
CA PHE A 205 5.64 -7.72 16.97
C PHE A 205 6.05 -7.02 18.27
N ALA A 206 5.15 -6.91 19.25
CA ALA A 206 5.48 -6.37 20.57
C ALA A 206 6.67 -7.12 21.20
N ALA A 207 6.65 -8.46 21.16
CA ALA A 207 7.77 -9.27 21.65
C ALA A 207 9.07 -9.02 20.87
N LEU A 208 9.03 -8.82 19.55
CA LEU A 208 10.20 -8.46 18.75
C LEU A 208 10.80 -7.10 19.17
N PHE A 209 9.95 -6.10 19.39
CA PHE A 209 10.38 -4.78 19.88
C PHE A 209 10.98 -4.86 21.28
N GLU A 210 10.36 -5.60 22.18
CA GLU A 210 10.82 -5.81 23.55
C GLU A 210 12.18 -6.53 23.57
N ASN A 211 12.31 -7.63 22.83
CA ASN A 211 13.58 -8.36 22.69
C ASN A 211 14.69 -7.47 22.13
N ARG A 212 14.38 -6.66 21.11
CA ARG A 212 15.34 -5.74 20.52
C ARG A 212 15.72 -4.62 21.50
N TYR A 213 14.75 -4.09 22.24
CA TYR A 213 15.01 -3.08 23.26
C TYR A 213 15.93 -3.62 24.36
N GLU A 214 15.66 -4.79 24.89
CA GLU A 214 16.50 -5.44 25.92
C GLU A 214 17.90 -5.77 25.40
N ALA A 215 18.01 -6.27 24.16
CA ALA A 215 19.30 -6.57 23.53
C ALA A 215 20.17 -5.32 23.36
N LEU A 216 19.56 -4.17 23.05
CA LEU A 216 20.27 -2.92 22.76
C LEU A 216 20.50 -2.04 24.00
N PHE A 217 19.58 -2.07 24.96
CA PHE A 217 19.50 -1.08 26.03
C PHE A 217 19.33 -1.67 27.43
N GLY A 218 19.10 -2.99 27.56
CA GLY A 218 18.83 -3.65 28.85
C GLY A 218 20.07 -4.00 29.68
N ARG A 219 21.27 -4.08 29.09
CA ARG A 219 22.50 -4.38 29.85
C ARG A 219 23.15 -3.09 30.34
N GLU A 220 23.33 -2.96 31.66
CA GLU A 220 24.04 -1.85 32.31
C GLU A 220 25.50 -1.68 31.83
N ASP A 221 26.06 -2.72 31.22
CA ASP A 221 27.41 -2.73 30.65
C ASP A 221 27.40 -2.04 29.27
N ARG A 222 27.46 -0.70 29.29
CA ARG A 222 27.37 0.23 28.14
C ARG A 222 28.51 0.11 27.11
N SER A 223 29.21 -1.01 27.02
CA SER A 223 30.23 -1.18 25.98
C SER A 223 29.56 -1.47 24.64
N ILE A 224 29.06 -0.42 23.98
CA ILE A 224 28.66 -0.42 22.56
C ILE A 224 29.85 -0.86 21.67
N ALA A 225 31.06 -0.97 22.23
CA ALA A 225 32.21 -1.66 21.62
C ALA A 225 31.95 -3.15 21.27
N ARG A 226 30.90 -3.79 21.82
CA ARG A 226 30.43 -5.12 21.37
C ARG A 226 29.26 -5.08 20.41
N TRP A 227 28.84 -3.90 19.96
CA TRP A 227 27.88 -3.79 18.88
C TRP A 227 28.56 -4.28 17.60
N ASN A 228 28.44 -5.58 17.35
CA ASN A 228 28.71 -6.14 16.04
C ASN A 228 27.54 -5.67 15.16
N PRO A 229 27.77 -4.82 14.15
CA PRO A 229 26.72 -4.23 13.29
C PRO A 229 26.03 -5.27 12.39
N GLU A 230 26.26 -6.57 12.61
CA GLU A 230 25.38 -7.63 12.16
C GLU A 230 24.02 -7.48 12.88
N LEU A 231 23.24 -6.50 12.39
CA LEU A 231 21.79 -6.42 12.54
C LEU A 231 21.20 -7.81 12.33
N PRO A 232 20.07 -8.14 12.99
CA PRO A 232 19.41 -9.43 12.83
C PRO A 232 19.37 -9.81 11.35
N ASN A 233 19.94 -10.97 11.03
CA ASN A 233 19.95 -11.46 9.65
C ASN A 233 18.49 -11.70 9.24
N ASP A 234 18.15 -11.76 7.95
CA ASP A 234 16.77 -12.08 7.52
C ASP A 234 16.27 -13.42 8.14
N ALA A 235 17.20 -14.28 8.56
CA ALA A 235 16.95 -15.49 9.34
C ALA A 235 16.30 -15.26 10.72
N ASP A 236 16.47 -14.09 11.33
CA ASP A 236 15.97 -13.75 12.67
C ASP A 236 14.54 -13.18 12.64
N LEU A 237 14.01 -12.83 11.47
CA LEU A 237 12.61 -12.41 11.29
C LEU A 237 11.67 -13.63 11.28
N PRO A 238 10.41 -13.52 11.76
CA PRO A 238 9.42 -14.58 11.61
C PRO A 238 9.20 -14.89 10.12
N ALA A 239 8.93 -16.15 9.78
CA ALA A 239 8.89 -16.65 8.40
C ALA A 239 7.96 -15.86 7.46
N GLU A 240 6.92 -15.25 8.01
CA GLU A 240 5.93 -14.41 7.33
C GLU A 240 6.46 -13.01 6.96
N ALA A 241 7.46 -12.51 7.71
CA ALA A 241 8.14 -11.24 7.48
C ALA A 241 9.48 -11.38 6.75
N ARG A 242 9.97 -12.61 6.57
CA ARG A 242 11.14 -12.87 5.73
C ARG A 242 10.76 -12.51 4.31
N ARG A 243 11.60 -11.72 3.64
CA ARG A 243 11.48 -11.58 2.18
C ARG A 243 11.51 -12.99 1.60
N PRO A 244 10.64 -13.34 0.64
CA PRO A 244 10.85 -14.56 -0.10
C PRO A 244 12.27 -14.45 -0.63
N GLU A 245 13.13 -15.31 -0.11
CA GLU A 245 14.50 -15.50 -0.58
C GLU A 245 14.37 -15.41 -2.10
N ARG A 246 15.07 -14.45 -2.73
CA ARG A 246 15.17 -14.44 -4.19
C ARG A 246 15.83 -15.76 -4.52
N ALA A 247 15.02 -16.83 -4.61
CA ALA A 247 15.36 -18.08 -5.21
C ALA A 247 15.96 -17.62 -6.52
N GLN A 248 17.27 -17.85 -6.66
CA GLN A 248 18.00 -17.60 -7.88
C GLN A 248 17.11 -18.20 -8.96
N ARG A 249 16.32 -17.36 -9.63
CA ARG A 249 15.41 -17.85 -10.64
C ARG A 249 16.37 -18.44 -11.66
N PRO A 250 16.28 -19.75 -11.98
CA PRO A 250 17.02 -20.24 -13.13
C PRO A 250 16.67 -19.29 -14.28
N PRO A 251 17.65 -18.89 -15.12
CA PRO A 251 17.44 -17.87 -16.15
C PRO A 251 16.14 -18.16 -16.87
N GLN A 252 15.13 -17.35 -16.59
CA GLN A 252 13.84 -17.51 -17.22
C GLN A 252 14.04 -16.97 -18.62
N ASP A 253 14.18 -17.90 -19.55
CA ASP A 253 14.21 -17.64 -20.98
C ASP A 253 13.01 -16.72 -21.30
N PRO A 254 13.24 -15.43 -21.68
CA PRO A 254 12.17 -14.44 -21.82
C PRO A 254 11.15 -14.81 -22.90
N MET A 255 11.45 -15.83 -23.72
CA MET A 255 10.58 -16.39 -24.75
C MET A 255 9.51 -17.37 -24.23
N GLN A 256 9.58 -17.86 -22.98
CA GLN A 256 8.61 -18.87 -22.49
C GLN A 256 7.41 -18.31 -21.70
N MET A 257 7.41 -17.03 -21.29
CA MET A 257 6.27 -16.47 -20.53
C MET A 257 5.16 -15.83 -21.38
N PHE A 258 5.33 -15.65 -22.69
CA PHE A 258 4.31 -15.06 -23.56
C PHE A 258 3.46 -16.07 -24.35
N GLY A 259 3.64 -17.37 -24.10
CA GLY A 259 3.11 -18.43 -24.95
C GLY A 259 1.91 -19.20 -24.41
N GLN A 260 1.15 -18.73 -23.41
CA GLN A 260 -0.11 -19.41 -23.04
C GLN A 260 -0.98 -18.59 -22.06
N GLN A 261 -1.69 -17.57 -22.55
CA GLN A 261 -3.01 -17.27 -21.99
C GLN A 261 -3.93 -16.66 -23.03
N ASN A 262 -5.10 -17.26 -23.12
CA ASN A 262 -6.09 -17.12 -24.18
C ASN A 262 -6.69 -15.71 -24.23
N GLY A 263 -6.70 -15.16 -25.45
CA GLY A 263 -7.88 -14.58 -26.11
C GLY A 263 -8.94 -13.92 -25.25
N LEU A 264 -8.82 -12.61 -25.05
CA LEU A 264 -9.93 -11.65 -25.08
C LEU A 264 -9.33 -10.30 -25.46
N GLY A 265 -9.53 -9.93 -26.73
CA GLY A 265 -9.06 -8.66 -27.27
C GLY A 265 -9.80 -7.48 -26.64
N VAL A 266 -9.08 -6.65 -25.89
CA VAL A 266 -9.48 -5.29 -25.58
C VAL A 266 -8.67 -4.36 -26.48
N PRO A 267 -9.29 -3.70 -27.48
CA PRO A 267 -8.58 -2.70 -28.27
C PRO A 267 -8.51 -1.39 -27.48
N GLY A 268 -7.30 -0.89 -27.24
CA GLY A 268 -7.10 0.55 -26.91
C GLY A 268 -6.36 0.92 -25.63
N ALA A 269 -5.51 0.06 -25.06
CA ALA A 269 -4.55 0.52 -24.04
C ALA A 269 -3.25 0.95 -24.73
N THR A 270 -3.09 2.25 -24.91
CA THR A 270 -1.82 2.89 -25.28
C THR A 270 -0.79 2.50 -24.22
N VAL A 271 0.21 1.70 -24.62
CA VAL A 271 1.41 1.45 -23.83
C VAL A 271 2.08 2.81 -23.64
N LEU A 272 2.06 3.32 -22.41
CA LEU A 272 2.86 4.49 -22.06
C LEU A 272 4.32 4.04 -22.11
N ASP A 273 5.03 4.59 -23.09
CA ASP A 273 6.46 4.43 -23.26
C ASP A 273 7.13 5.17 -22.09
N VAL A 274 7.47 4.44 -21.03
CA VAL A 274 8.27 4.97 -19.92
C VAL A 274 9.69 5.08 -20.45
N GLN A 275 10.03 6.26 -20.95
CA GLN A 275 11.41 6.64 -21.26
C GLN A 275 12.25 6.46 -20.00
N GLN A 276 13.06 5.41 -19.97
CA GLN A 276 14.16 5.27 -19.03
C GLN A 276 15.15 6.41 -19.29
N GLY A 277 15.21 7.36 -18.36
CA GLY A 277 16.25 8.39 -18.34
C GLY A 277 17.63 7.76 -18.13
N PRO A 278 18.71 8.34 -18.68
CA PRO A 278 20.06 7.82 -18.47
C PRO A 278 20.44 7.95 -17.00
N GLY A 279 20.96 6.88 -16.41
CA GLY A 279 21.52 6.87 -15.06
C GLY A 279 22.56 7.98 -14.93
N GLY A 280 22.19 9.03 -14.20
CA GLY A 280 23.06 10.14 -13.85
C GLY A 280 23.56 9.92 -12.43
N ASP A 281 24.84 10.25 -12.21
CA ASP A 281 25.42 10.40 -10.89
C ASP A 281 24.44 11.15 -9.98
N ILE A 282 24.23 10.64 -8.76
CA ILE A 282 23.35 11.27 -7.77
C ILE A 282 23.93 12.66 -7.47
N ASP A 283 23.31 13.70 -8.04
CA ASP A 283 23.63 15.08 -7.70
C ASP A 283 23.10 15.36 -6.28
N ILE A 284 24.01 15.29 -5.31
CA ILE A 284 23.73 15.50 -3.90
C ILE A 284 23.08 16.88 -3.66
N GLU A 285 23.40 17.91 -4.45
CA GLU A 285 22.76 19.22 -4.34
C GLU A 285 21.29 19.17 -4.77
N GLU A 286 20.97 18.47 -5.86
CA GLU A 286 19.59 18.29 -6.33
C GLU A 286 18.77 17.42 -5.37
N LEU A 287 19.39 16.38 -4.80
CA LEU A 287 18.77 15.55 -3.77
C LEU A 287 18.45 16.37 -2.50
N MET A 288 19.40 17.19 -2.03
CA MET A 288 19.19 18.08 -0.88
C MET A 288 18.13 19.14 -1.16
N ARG A 289 18.08 19.70 -2.37
CA ARG A 289 17.03 20.63 -2.80
C ARG A 289 15.65 19.99 -2.81
N ARG A 290 15.55 18.73 -3.22
CA ARG A 290 14.30 17.94 -3.15
C ARG A 290 13.88 17.65 -1.71
N ILE A 291 14.82 17.31 -0.82
CA ILE A 291 14.54 17.13 0.62
C ILE A 291 13.98 18.42 1.23
N GLU A 292 14.58 19.56 0.91
CA GLU A 292 14.12 20.86 1.40
C GLU A 292 12.70 21.19 0.89
N GLN A 293 12.40 20.88 -0.38
CA GLN A 293 11.04 21.01 -0.93
C GLN A 293 10.02 20.07 -0.28
N MET A 294 10.42 18.84 0.08
CA MET A 294 9.55 17.89 0.79
C MET A 294 9.24 18.35 2.23
N ASN A 295 10.21 18.95 2.93
CA ASN A 295 10.04 19.46 4.30
C ASN A 295 9.28 20.79 4.38
N LEU A 296 9.19 21.58 3.29
CA LEU A 296 8.41 22.83 3.24
C LEU A 296 6.88 22.63 3.19
N THR A 297 6.39 21.39 3.08
CA THR A 297 4.95 21.03 3.17
C THR A 297 4.65 20.31 4.49
N ASP A 298 5.00 20.96 5.61
CA ASP A 298 4.82 20.45 6.98
C ASP A 298 3.36 20.32 7.44
N ASP A 299 2.39 20.80 6.65
CA ASP A 299 1.01 20.42 6.87
C ASP A 299 0.77 19.05 6.22
N PRO A 300 0.47 17.98 7.01
CA PRO A 300 0.00 16.74 6.42
C PRO A 300 -1.18 17.09 5.51
N PRO A 301 -1.27 16.53 4.29
CA PRO A 301 -2.40 16.81 3.41
C PRO A 301 -3.65 16.59 4.24
N ALA A 302 -4.44 17.65 4.41
CA ALA A 302 -5.69 17.58 5.15
C ALA A 302 -6.41 16.35 4.62
N LEU A 303 -6.64 15.38 5.51
CA LEU A 303 -7.38 14.18 5.12
C LEU A 303 -8.64 14.69 4.41
N PRO A 304 -8.94 14.20 3.20
CA PRO A 304 -10.12 14.65 2.49
C PRO A 304 -11.28 14.54 3.47
N GLU A 305 -11.91 15.68 3.78
CA GLU A 305 -13.04 15.72 4.71
C GLU A 305 -13.96 14.57 4.32
N GLU A 306 -14.18 13.64 5.26
CA GLU A 306 -15.10 12.53 5.04
C GLU A 306 -16.36 13.14 4.43
N SER A 307 -16.73 12.67 3.22
CA SER A 307 -17.96 13.09 2.56
C SER A 307 -19.07 13.12 3.60
N PRO A 308 -19.81 14.24 3.74
CA PRO A 308 -20.77 14.40 4.81
C PRO A 308 -21.68 13.18 4.85
N ALA A 309 -21.80 12.58 6.03
CA ALA A 309 -22.62 11.41 6.25
C ALA A 309 -23.99 11.63 5.58
N PRO A 310 -24.51 10.66 4.81
CA PRO A 310 -25.81 10.80 4.19
C PRO A 310 -26.83 11.17 5.27
N PRO A 311 -27.72 12.14 5.01
CA PRO A 311 -28.66 12.64 6.01
C PRO A 311 -29.42 11.46 6.64
N GLU A 312 -29.41 11.40 7.97
CA GLU A 312 -30.13 10.38 8.72
C GLU A 312 -31.58 10.32 8.22
N ALA A 313 -32.02 9.12 7.85
CA ALA A 313 -33.39 8.89 7.42
C ALA A 313 -34.34 9.37 8.52
N PRO A 314 -35.41 10.12 8.18
CA PRO A 314 -36.33 10.64 9.19
C PRO A 314 -36.90 9.49 10.01
N GLU A 315 -36.78 9.61 11.33
CA GLU A 315 -37.35 8.67 12.30
C GLU A 315 -38.83 8.45 11.96
N SER A 316 -39.19 7.19 11.74
CA SER A 316 -40.59 6.81 11.50
C SER A 316 -41.40 7.19 12.74
N PRO A 317 -42.54 7.89 12.60
CA PRO A 317 -43.36 8.26 13.74
C PRO A 317 -43.86 6.98 14.45
N GLU A 318 -43.61 6.90 15.75
CA GLU A 318 -44.19 5.88 16.63
C GLU A 318 -45.71 5.86 16.45
N ALA A 319 -46.24 4.69 16.09
CA ALA A 319 -47.68 4.48 15.99
C ALA A 319 -48.31 4.45 17.40
N PRO A 320 -49.50 5.05 17.57
CA PRO A 320 -50.17 5.21 18.86
C PRO A 320 -50.73 3.91 19.46
#